data_AF-A0A380P3P2-F1
#
_entry.id   AF-A0A380P3P2-F1
#
_cell.length_a   1.000
_cell.length_b   1.000
_cell.length_c   1.000
_cell.angle_alpha   90.00
_cell.angle_beta   90.00
_cell.angle_gamma   90.00
#
_symmetry.space_group_name_H-M   'P 1'
#
loop_
_entity.id
_entity.type
_entity.pdbx_description
1 polymer ?
#
loop_
_entity_poly.entity_id
_entity_poly.type
_entity_poly.pdbx_seq_one_letter_code
_entity_poly.pdbx_strand_id
1 'polypeptide(L)'
;MRPRPGHADLVGGMKYGHANDLRNVLERSSARETVMRVAVGAVAKTLLAEVGIDVHGFVVNIGPVRTPLEQLTDFADLTALRAQSEQFETRTLDAETDQAMRELIDQTKRDRNTVGGTVEVIATGVPAGLGSYVAANTKLDSRIAQAIVSINAFKGVEFGGGFANAEAFGSEVMDEIGWQADRGFSELQII
;
A
#
# COMPACT_ATOMS: atom_id res chain seq x y z
N MET A 1 9.72 31.01 11.27
CA MET A 1 9.99 29.56 11.09
C MET A 1 10.35 29.30 9.64
N ARG A 2 11.26 28.36 9.34
CA ARG A 2 11.62 28.00 7.97
C ARG A 2 10.75 26.80 7.51
N PRO A 3 10.00 26.90 6.40
CA PRO A 3 9.21 25.78 5.90
C PRO A 3 10.12 24.64 5.45
N ARG A 4 9.69 23.39 5.66
CA ARG A 4 10.44 22.20 5.26
C ARG A 4 10.11 21.80 3.82
N PRO A 5 11.11 21.57 2.94
CA PRO A 5 10.88 20.98 1.63
C PRO A 5 10.11 19.65 1.73
N GLY A 6 9.19 19.42 0.81
CA GLY A 6 8.36 18.20 0.77
C GLY A 6 7.19 18.18 1.76
N HIS A 7 7.06 19.15 2.66
CA HIS A 7 5.96 19.27 3.61
C HIS A 7 4.94 20.35 3.21
N ALA A 8 3.78 20.33 3.87
CA ALA A 8 2.70 21.27 3.64
C ALA A 8 2.98 22.70 4.17
N ASP A 9 4.04 22.89 4.95
CA ASP A 9 4.34 24.10 5.73
C ASP A 9 4.15 25.41 4.94
N LEU A 10 4.86 25.57 3.80
CA LEU A 10 4.84 26.80 2.99
C LEU A 10 3.46 27.04 2.37
N VAL A 11 2.95 26.07 1.62
CA VAL A 11 1.70 26.21 0.86
C VAL A 11 0.50 26.34 1.80
N GLY A 12 0.49 25.61 2.92
CA GLY A 12 -0.51 25.75 3.95
C GLY A 12 -0.45 27.13 4.64
N GLY A 13 0.76 27.61 4.93
CA GLY A 13 0.97 28.93 5.52
C GLY A 13 0.42 30.05 4.63
N MET A 14 0.66 29.95 3.32
CA MET A 14 0.12 30.87 2.32
C MET A 14 -1.40 30.76 2.20
N LYS A 15 -1.93 29.53 2.10
CA LYS A 15 -3.37 29.27 1.90
C LYS A 15 -4.23 29.80 3.04
N TYR A 16 -3.75 29.70 4.27
CA TYR A 16 -4.53 30.01 5.47
C TYR A 16 -4.06 31.29 6.21
N GLY A 17 -3.14 32.05 5.62
CA GLY A 17 -2.65 33.30 6.24
C GLY A 17 -1.84 33.08 7.52
N HIS A 18 -1.12 31.96 7.63
CA HIS A 18 -0.32 31.58 8.80
C HIS A 18 1.18 31.87 8.64
N ALA A 19 1.56 32.88 7.84
CA ALA A 19 2.96 33.16 7.50
C ALA A 19 3.88 33.36 8.73
N ASN A 20 3.33 33.86 9.84
CA ASN A 20 4.09 34.12 11.07
C ASN A 20 4.21 32.88 11.98
N ASP A 21 3.29 31.91 11.85
CA ASP A 21 3.32 30.67 12.61
C ASP A 21 2.82 29.47 11.79
N LEU A 22 3.76 28.74 11.21
CA LEU A 22 3.47 27.55 10.42
C LEU A 22 2.99 26.37 11.27
N ARG A 23 3.02 26.44 12.62
CA ARG A 23 2.56 25.35 13.50
C ARG A 23 1.13 24.95 13.26
N ASN A 24 0.24 25.91 12.98
CA ASN A 24 -1.15 25.61 12.63
C ASN A 24 -1.28 24.62 11.46
N VAL A 25 -0.34 24.66 10.50
CA VAL A 25 -0.26 23.71 9.39
C VAL A 25 0.41 22.41 9.81
N LEU A 26 1.51 22.50 10.57
CA LEU A 26 2.30 21.35 11.03
C LEU A 26 1.44 20.35 11.81
N GLU A 27 0.66 20.85 12.78
CA GLU A 27 -0.12 20.01 13.69
C GLU A 27 -1.13 19.14 12.94
N ARG A 28 -1.78 19.68 11.89
CA ARG A 28 -2.80 18.93 11.14
C ARG A 28 -2.26 18.16 9.93
N SER A 29 -1.17 18.60 9.32
CA SER A 29 -0.55 17.89 8.19
C SER A 29 0.43 16.78 8.61
N SER A 30 0.68 16.64 9.91
CA SER A 30 1.44 15.53 10.48
C SER A 30 0.79 14.18 10.17
N ALA A 31 1.62 13.17 9.90
CA ALA A 31 1.18 11.79 9.75
C ALA A 31 0.56 11.20 11.03
N ARG A 32 0.62 11.91 12.18
CA ARG A 32 -0.06 11.51 13.43
C ARG A 32 -1.56 11.29 13.24
N GLU A 33 -2.18 11.97 12.28
CA GLU A 33 -3.58 11.78 11.92
C GLU A 33 -3.93 10.33 11.52
N THR A 34 -2.97 9.61 10.93
CA THR A 34 -3.16 8.22 10.49
C THR A 34 -3.53 7.26 11.62
N VAL A 35 -3.24 7.60 12.89
CA VAL A 35 -3.71 6.85 14.05
C VAL A 35 -5.23 6.69 14.05
N MET A 36 -5.97 7.77 13.72
CA MET A 36 -7.43 7.70 13.64
C MET A 36 -7.89 6.94 12.40
N ARG A 37 -7.16 7.04 11.28
CA ARG A 37 -7.45 6.23 10.08
C ARG A 37 -7.30 4.74 10.36
N VAL A 38 -6.26 4.33 11.11
CA VAL A 38 -6.06 2.94 11.54
C VAL A 38 -7.17 2.50 12.47
N ALA A 39 -7.61 3.33 13.43
CA ALA A 39 -8.72 3.01 14.31
C ALA A 39 -10.03 2.76 13.53
N VAL A 40 -10.37 3.62 12.57
CA VAL A 40 -11.52 3.42 11.66
C VAL A 40 -11.31 2.17 10.79
N GLY A 41 -10.10 1.96 10.28
CA GLY A 41 -9.72 0.79 9.49
C GLY A 41 -9.90 -0.52 10.25
N ALA A 42 -9.63 -0.57 11.55
CA ALA A 42 -9.85 -1.74 12.38
C ALA A 42 -11.34 -2.12 12.48
N VAL A 43 -12.23 -1.13 12.61
CA VAL A 43 -13.68 -1.37 12.56
C VAL A 43 -14.10 -1.88 11.18
N ALA A 44 -13.57 -1.27 10.10
CA ALA A 44 -13.84 -1.73 8.75
C ALA A 44 -13.35 -3.18 8.53
N LYS A 45 -12.14 -3.54 8.99
CA LYS A 45 -11.62 -4.91 8.93
C LYS A 45 -12.51 -5.90 9.67
N THR A 46 -13.10 -5.50 10.80
CA THR A 46 -14.04 -6.35 11.54
C THR A 46 -15.28 -6.64 10.68
N LEU A 47 -15.86 -5.63 10.04
CA LEU A 47 -17.00 -5.82 9.14
C LEU A 47 -16.65 -6.65 7.90
N LEU A 48 -15.47 -6.45 7.32
CA LEU A 48 -14.99 -7.22 6.17
C LEU A 48 -14.84 -8.70 6.51
N ALA A 49 -14.34 -9.01 7.71
CA ALA A 49 -14.20 -10.39 8.17
C ALA A 49 -15.56 -11.12 8.27
N GLU A 50 -16.63 -10.43 8.69
CA GLU A 50 -17.99 -11.01 8.75
C GLU A 50 -18.53 -11.45 7.37
N VAL A 51 -18.01 -10.88 6.29
CA VAL A 51 -18.37 -11.25 4.92
C VAL A 51 -17.27 -12.05 4.20
N GLY A 52 -16.31 -12.59 4.96
CA GLY A 52 -15.25 -13.46 4.45
C GLY A 52 -14.12 -12.76 3.70
N ILE A 53 -14.00 -11.43 3.82
CA ILE A 53 -12.91 -10.66 3.23
C ILE A 53 -11.77 -10.51 4.25
N ASP A 54 -10.56 -10.94 3.88
CA ASP A 54 -9.34 -10.67 4.65
C ASP A 54 -8.42 -9.70 3.91
N VAL A 55 -7.71 -8.86 4.67
CA VAL A 55 -6.81 -7.82 4.15
C VAL A 55 -5.51 -7.82 4.95
N HIS A 56 -4.38 -7.91 4.25
CA HIS A 56 -3.05 -7.85 4.84
C HIS A 56 -2.09 -7.04 3.97
N GLY A 57 -1.09 -6.41 4.59
CA GLY A 57 -0.06 -5.68 3.88
C GLY A 57 1.33 -5.90 4.44
N PHE A 58 2.32 -5.84 3.56
CA PHE A 58 3.73 -6.09 3.83
C PHE A 58 4.61 -5.12 3.04
N VAL A 59 5.89 -5.04 3.38
CA VAL A 59 6.84 -4.15 2.71
C VAL A 59 7.45 -4.86 1.50
N VAL A 60 7.37 -4.23 0.33
CA VAL A 60 7.99 -4.73 -0.91
C VAL A 60 9.43 -4.25 -1.01
N ASN A 61 9.71 -2.99 -0.65
CA ASN A 61 11.07 -2.48 -0.63
C ASN A 61 11.25 -1.31 0.32
N ILE A 62 12.47 -1.13 0.80
CA ILE A 62 12.96 0.09 1.45
C ILE A 62 14.22 0.51 0.71
N GLY A 63 14.18 1.69 0.10
CA GLY A 63 15.24 2.11 -0.82
C GLY A 63 15.53 1.03 -1.87
N PRO A 64 16.80 0.63 -2.09
CA PRO A 64 17.16 -0.40 -3.06
C PRO A 64 16.94 -1.84 -2.60
N VAL A 65 16.69 -2.09 -1.30
CA VAL A 65 16.54 -3.45 -0.76
C VAL A 65 15.11 -3.93 -0.97
N ARG A 66 14.94 -5.08 -1.61
CA ARG A 66 13.65 -5.62 -2.07
C ARG A 66 13.36 -6.99 -1.49
N THR A 67 12.11 -7.18 -1.11
CA THR A 67 11.52 -8.47 -0.78
C THR A 67 11.44 -9.35 -2.04
N PRO A 68 11.82 -10.64 -1.96
CA PRO A 68 11.63 -11.61 -3.03
C PRO A 68 10.14 -11.97 -3.18
N LEU A 69 9.46 -11.33 -4.13
CA LEU A 69 8.01 -11.47 -4.32
C LEU A 69 7.59 -12.84 -4.87
N GLU A 70 8.52 -13.60 -5.45
CA GLU A 70 8.31 -14.99 -5.85
C GLU A 70 7.86 -15.88 -4.67
N GLN A 71 8.27 -15.55 -3.44
CA GLN A 71 7.87 -16.25 -2.22
C GLN A 71 6.38 -16.09 -1.89
N LEU A 72 5.67 -15.15 -2.52
CA LEU A 72 4.23 -14.99 -2.30
C LEU A 72 3.46 -16.28 -2.64
N THR A 73 3.98 -17.07 -3.58
CA THR A 73 3.39 -18.37 -3.97
C THR A 73 3.56 -19.47 -2.92
N ASP A 74 4.44 -19.29 -1.94
CA ASP A 74 4.67 -20.24 -0.85
C ASP A 74 3.61 -20.15 0.26
N PHE A 75 2.85 -19.05 0.32
CA PHE A 75 1.83 -18.84 1.35
C PHE A 75 0.47 -19.33 0.87
N ALA A 76 -0.12 -20.25 1.64
CA ALA A 76 -1.44 -20.80 1.33
C ALA A 76 -2.57 -19.75 1.41
N ASP A 77 -2.44 -18.76 2.31
CA ASP A 77 -3.41 -17.71 2.54
C ASP A 77 -2.78 -16.46 3.20
N LEU A 78 -3.61 -15.42 3.42
CA LEU A 78 -3.18 -14.20 4.11
C LEU A 78 -2.85 -14.40 5.59
N THR A 79 -3.29 -15.48 6.23
CA THR A 79 -2.93 -15.78 7.62
C THR A 79 -1.47 -16.22 7.70
N ALA A 80 -1.03 -17.10 6.80
CA ALA A 80 0.36 -17.51 6.69
C ALA A 80 1.27 -16.33 6.33
N LEU A 81 0.88 -15.52 5.33
CA LEU A 81 1.62 -14.33 4.94
C LEU A 81 1.75 -13.31 6.09
N ARG A 82 0.66 -13.12 6.85
CA ARG A 82 0.65 -12.26 8.05
C ARG A 82 1.59 -12.78 9.12
N ALA A 83 1.49 -14.07 9.46
CA ALA A 83 2.35 -14.69 10.46
C ALA A 83 3.84 -14.59 10.08
N GLN A 84 4.17 -14.67 8.80
CA GLN A 84 5.55 -14.50 8.33
C GLN A 84 6.02 -13.04 8.44
N SER A 85 5.30 -12.12 7.80
CA SER A 85 5.71 -10.71 7.77
C SER A 85 5.74 -10.05 9.16
N GLU A 86 4.91 -10.47 10.10
CA GLU A 86 4.90 -9.93 11.46
C GLU A 86 6.04 -10.46 12.35
N GLN A 87 6.83 -11.43 11.90
CA GLN A 87 8.06 -11.85 12.59
C GLN A 87 9.21 -10.85 12.43
N PHE A 88 9.16 -10.00 11.41
CA PHE A 88 10.25 -9.12 11.03
C PHE A 88 9.93 -7.65 11.35
N GLU A 89 10.92 -6.90 11.84
CA GLU A 89 10.74 -5.49 12.21
C GLU A 89 10.37 -4.63 11.00
N THR A 90 10.88 -4.98 9.82
CA THR A 90 10.62 -4.26 8.56
C THR A 90 9.38 -4.75 7.83
N ARG A 91 8.70 -5.79 8.34
CA ARG A 91 7.53 -6.42 7.71
C ARG A 91 7.78 -6.93 6.28
N THR A 92 9.01 -7.34 5.97
CA THR A 92 9.35 -8.12 4.77
C THR A 92 9.02 -9.61 4.96
N LEU A 93 9.43 -10.50 4.06
CA LEU A 93 9.04 -11.91 4.03
C LEU A 93 10.16 -12.87 4.44
N ASP A 94 11.41 -12.43 4.48
CA ASP A 94 12.55 -13.26 4.84
C ASP A 94 13.58 -12.51 5.69
N ALA A 95 14.42 -13.30 6.39
CA ALA A 95 15.39 -12.76 7.35
C ALA A 95 16.57 -12.03 6.71
N GLU A 96 16.98 -12.41 5.49
CA GLU A 96 18.09 -11.78 4.78
C GLU A 96 17.70 -10.36 4.36
N THR A 97 16.53 -10.23 3.76
CA THR A 97 15.95 -8.94 3.38
C THR A 97 15.70 -8.07 4.61
N ASP A 98 15.17 -8.62 5.71
CA ASP A 98 14.92 -7.85 6.94
C ASP A 98 16.22 -7.25 7.48
N GLN A 99 17.27 -8.07 7.55
CA GLN A 99 18.59 -7.62 7.99
C GLN A 99 19.14 -6.52 7.08
N ALA A 100 19.08 -6.71 5.76
CA ALA A 100 19.56 -5.71 4.80
C ALA A 100 18.77 -4.39 4.86
N MET A 101 17.45 -4.46 5.03
CA MET A 101 16.59 -3.28 5.21
C MET A 101 16.93 -2.53 6.51
N ARG A 102 17.16 -3.25 7.62
CA ARG A 102 17.55 -2.66 8.91
C ARG A 102 18.91 -1.98 8.84
N GLU A 103 19.89 -2.61 8.22
CA GLU A 103 21.22 -2.03 8.00
C GLU A 103 21.15 -0.76 7.15
N LEU A 104 20.33 -0.76 6.08
CA LEU A 104 20.08 0.41 5.26
C LEU A 104 19.42 1.55 6.06
N ILE A 105 18.42 1.24 6.89
CA ILE A 105 17.74 2.22 7.74
C ILE A 105 18.73 2.85 8.73
N ASP A 106 19.54 2.03 9.39
CA ASP A 106 20.54 2.49 10.35
C ASP A 106 21.62 3.34 9.69
N GLN A 107 22.09 2.94 8.51
CA GLN A 107 23.05 3.72 7.74
C GLN A 107 22.45 5.06 7.31
N THR A 108 21.24 5.05 6.75
CA THR A 108 20.50 6.27 6.35
C THR A 108 20.34 7.23 7.52
N LYS A 109 20.06 6.71 8.72
CA LYS A 109 19.98 7.49 9.96
C LYS A 109 21.33 8.07 10.38
N ARG A 110 22.42 7.29 10.32
CA ARG A 110 23.79 7.79 10.60
C ARG A 110 24.17 8.94 9.66
N ASP A 111 23.74 8.85 8.41
CA ASP A 111 23.98 9.86 7.37
C ASP A 111 23.02 11.06 7.45
N ARG A 112 22.12 11.10 8.46
CA ARG A 112 21.09 12.14 8.65
C ARG A 112 20.21 12.34 7.42
N ASN A 113 19.92 11.23 6.74
CA ASN A 113 19.07 11.19 5.57
C ASN A 113 17.74 10.47 5.89
N THR A 114 16.87 10.36 4.90
CA THR A 114 15.60 9.62 4.99
C THR A 114 15.45 8.71 3.77
N VAL A 115 14.78 7.57 3.97
CA VAL A 115 14.51 6.60 2.90
C VAL A 115 13.02 6.29 2.87
N GLY A 116 12.48 6.13 1.66
CA GLY A 116 11.11 5.67 1.44
C GLY A 116 11.07 4.22 0.97
N GLY A 117 9.94 3.80 0.43
CA GLY A 117 9.76 2.43 -0.02
C GLY A 117 8.39 2.25 -0.66
N THR A 118 8.06 1.00 -0.97
CA THR A 118 6.72 0.59 -1.39
C THR A 118 6.20 -0.49 -0.47
N VAL A 119 4.88 -0.52 -0.33
CA VAL A 119 4.13 -1.52 0.42
C VAL A 119 3.08 -2.09 -0.48
N GLU A 120 2.79 -3.37 -0.30
CA GLU A 120 1.72 -4.06 -1.01
C GLU A 120 0.61 -4.41 -0.03
N VAL A 121 -0.64 -4.30 -0.48
CA VAL A 121 -1.83 -4.66 0.30
C VAL A 121 -2.66 -5.61 -0.54
N ILE A 122 -2.89 -6.80 0.00
CA ILE A 122 -3.67 -7.85 -0.65
C ILE A 122 -5.00 -7.99 0.09
N ALA A 123 -6.09 -8.07 -0.67
CA ALA A 123 -7.42 -8.41 -0.18
C ALA A 123 -7.90 -9.70 -0.84
N THR A 124 -8.35 -10.67 -0.05
CA THR A 124 -8.88 -11.96 -0.52
C THR A 124 -10.35 -12.11 -0.12
N GLY A 125 -11.07 -13.03 -0.76
CA GLY A 125 -12.50 -13.26 -0.49
C GLY A 125 -13.42 -12.14 -0.98
N VAL A 126 -12.90 -11.23 -1.83
CA VAL A 126 -13.66 -10.10 -2.36
C VAL A 126 -14.75 -10.61 -3.32
N PRO A 127 -16.04 -10.33 -3.07
CA PRO A 127 -17.10 -10.78 -3.96
C PRO A 127 -17.04 -10.04 -5.29
N ALA A 128 -17.32 -10.77 -6.37
CA ALA A 128 -17.39 -10.20 -7.71
C ALA A 128 -18.45 -9.09 -7.79
N GLY A 129 -18.14 -8.03 -8.53
CA GLY A 129 -19.07 -6.92 -8.78
C GLY A 129 -19.06 -5.79 -7.76
N LEU A 130 -18.11 -5.77 -6.80
CA LEU A 130 -17.91 -4.57 -5.97
C LEU A 130 -17.36 -3.40 -6.80
N GLY A 131 -17.96 -2.23 -6.58
CA GLY A 131 -17.74 -1.05 -7.42
C GLY A 131 -18.65 -1.03 -8.64
N SER A 132 -18.47 -0.05 -9.53
CA SER A 132 -19.24 0.04 -10.76
C SER A 132 -18.48 0.79 -11.84
N TYR A 133 -18.54 0.26 -13.07
CA TYR A 133 -17.99 0.91 -14.27
C TYR A 133 -18.84 2.08 -14.78
N VAL A 134 -20.05 2.28 -14.24
CA VAL A 134 -21.04 3.25 -14.75
C VAL A 134 -20.56 4.69 -14.61
N ALA A 135 -19.83 5.02 -13.55
CA ALA A 135 -19.27 6.35 -13.34
C ALA A 135 -17.82 6.27 -12.83
N ALA A 136 -17.00 7.27 -13.19
CA ALA A 136 -15.59 7.29 -12.82
C ALA A 136 -15.36 7.19 -11.31
N ASN A 137 -16.17 7.87 -10.50
CA ASN A 137 -16.07 7.87 -9.04
C ASN A 137 -16.69 6.63 -8.36
N THR A 138 -17.37 5.76 -9.12
CA THR A 138 -17.90 4.49 -8.60
C THR A 138 -16.99 3.31 -8.90
N LYS A 139 -15.98 3.49 -9.77
CA LYS A 139 -14.96 2.46 -9.99
C LYS A 139 -14.16 2.23 -8.71
N LEU A 140 -14.00 0.98 -8.31
CA LEU A 140 -13.44 0.64 -7.01
C LEU A 140 -11.94 1.00 -6.91
N ASP A 141 -11.19 0.70 -7.96
CA ASP A 141 -9.79 1.11 -8.16
C ASP A 141 -9.60 2.63 -8.00
N SER A 142 -10.49 3.46 -8.57
CA SER A 142 -10.43 4.92 -8.42
C SER A 142 -10.60 5.36 -6.96
N ARG A 143 -11.52 4.73 -6.23
CA ARG A 143 -11.76 5.03 -4.80
C ARG A 143 -10.59 4.56 -3.93
N ILE A 144 -10.03 3.39 -4.21
CA ILE A 144 -8.86 2.88 -3.51
C ILE A 144 -7.65 3.78 -3.79
N ALA A 145 -7.43 4.16 -5.05
CA ALA A 145 -6.33 5.04 -5.43
C ALA A 145 -6.39 6.38 -4.69
N GLN A 146 -7.57 7.00 -4.62
CA GLN A 146 -7.77 8.21 -3.82
C GLN A 146 -7.45 7.97 -2.33
N ALA A 147 -7.96 6.89 -1.75
CA ALA A 147 -7.75 6.58 -0.34
C ALA A 147 -6.26 6.39 -0.03
N ILE A 148 -5.53 5.65 -0.85
CA ILE A 148 -4.09 5.38 -0.70
C ILE A 148 -3.25 6.64 -0.91
N VAL A 149 -3.44 7.36 -2.02
CA VAL A 149 -2.64 8.57 -2.32
C VAL A 149 -2.93 9.71 -1.33
N SER A 150 -4.09 9.69 -0.67
CA SER A 150 -4.39 10.65 0.41
C SER A 150 -3.59 10.42 1.71
N ILE A 151 -2.88 9.30 1.84
CA ILE A 151 -2.01 9.02 3.00
C ILE A 151 -0.77 9.90 2.90
N ASN A 152 -0.34 10.46 4.03
CA ASN A 152 0.83 11.33 4.08
C ASN A 152 2.06 10.63 3.47
N ALA A 153 2.83 11.38 2.69
CA ALA A 153 4.04 10.95 1.98
C ALA A 153 3.86 10.00 0.78
N PHE A 154 2.69 9.37 0.58
CA PHE A 154 2.43 8.56 -0.62
C PHE A 154 2.43 9.45 -1.88
N LYS A 155 3.00 8.93 -2.97
CA LYS A 155 3.13 9.63 -4.27
C LYS A 155 2.60 8.85 -5.46
N GLY A 156 2.22 7.61 -5.27
CA GLY A 156 1.72 6.71 -6.30
C GLY A 156 0.97 5.55 -5.68
N VAL A 157 0.24 4.85 -6.54
CA VAL A 157 -0.50 3.63 -6.26
C VAL A 157 -0.61 2.87 -7.58
N GLU A 158 -0.50 1.56 -7.51
CA GLU A 158 -0.65 0.66 -8.66
C GLU A 158 -1.48 -0.56 -8.27
N PHE A 159 -2.01 -1.27 -9.27
CA PHE A 159 -2.88 -2.43 -9.09
C PHE A 159 -2.35 -3.57 -9.95
N GLY A 160 -2.13 -4.74 -9.34
CA GLY A 160 -1.52 -5.89 -10.03
C GLY A 160 -0.16 -5.52 -10.62
N GLY A 161 0.10 -5.89 -11.87
CA GLY A 161 1.33 -5.56 -12.60
C GLY A 161 1.55 -4.06 -12.88
N GLY A 162 0.58 -3.19 -12.57
CA GLY A 162 0.84 -1.77 -12.33
C GLY A 162 1.57 -1.05 -13.47
N PHE A 163 2.65 -0.34 -13.12
CA PHE A 163 3.48 0.35 -14.12
C PHE A 163 4.27 -0.61 -15.03
N ALA A 164 4.59 -1.84 -14.58
CA ALA A 164 5.29 -2.81 -15.41
C ALA A 164 4.44 -3.25 -16.61
N ASN A 165 3.12 -3.33 -16.45
CA ASN A 165 2.19 -3.65 -17.54
C ASN A 165 2.19 -2.62 -18.68
N ALA A 166 2.68 -1.39 -18.45
CA ALA A 166 2.80 -0.38 -19.50
C ALA A 166 3.92 -0.69 -20.51
N GLU A 167 4.84 -1.60 -20.18
CA GLU A 167 5.96 -2.02 -21.02
C GLU A 167 5.71 -3.37 -21.74
N ALA A 168 4.63 -4.07 -21.37
CA ALA A 168 4.32 -5.41 -21.87
C ALA A 168 3.24 -5.39 -22.98
N PHE A 169 3.18 -6.46 -23.78
CA PHE A 169 2.12 -6.64 -24.76
C PHE A 169 0.82 -7.07 -24.08
N GLY A 170 -0.32 -6.75 -24.69
CA GLY A 170 -1.63 -7.16 -24.15
C GLY A 170 -1.78 -8.68 -23.97
N SER A 171 -1.07 -9.49 -24.75
CA SER A 171 -1.03 -10.96 -24.59
C SER A 171 -0.31 -11.43 -23.34
N GLU A 172 0.50 -10.58 -22.72
CA GLU A 172 1.27 -10.88 -21.50
C GLU A 172 0.62 -10.31 -20.25
N VAL A 173 -0.38 -9.43 -20.41
CA VAL A 173 -0.99 -8.65 -19.31
C VAL A 173 -2.40 -9.11 -18.96
N MET A 174 -3.17 -9.61 -19.93
CA MET A 174 -4.58 -9.94 -19.70
C MET A 174 -4.71 -11.31 -19.03
N ASP A 175 -5.35 -11.34 -17.87
CA ASP A 175 -5.69 -12.59 -17.18
C ASP A 175 -6.75 -13.38 -17.98
N GLU A 176 -6.46 -14.62 -18.34
CA GLU A 176 -7.37 -15.45 -19.15
C GLU A 176 -8.53 -15.97 -18.30
N ILE A 177 -9.74 -15.97 -18.84
CA ILE A 177 -10.94 -16.43 -18.13
C ILE A 177 -11.14 -17.93 -18.34
N GLY A 178 -11.06 -18.70 -17.24
CA GLY A 178 -11.42 -20.11 -17.18
C GLY A 178 -12.80 -20.35 -16.58
N TRP A 179 -13.37 -21.53 -16.84
CA TRP A 179 -14.61 -22.01 -16.21
C TRP A 179 -14.49 -23.49 -15.84
N GLN A 180 -14.93 -23.84 -14.62
CA GLN A 180 -15.03 -25.21 -14.13
C GLN A 180 -16.39 -25.42 -13.47
N ALA A 181 -17.01 -26.60 -13.67
CA ALA A 181 -18.38 -26.85 -13.22
C ALA A 181 -18.57 -26.76 -11.69
N ASP A 182 -17.53 -27.09 -10.92
CA ASP A 182 -17.51 -27.08 -9.46
C ASP A 182 -17.05 -25.74 -8.86
N ARG A 183 -16.30 -24.93 -9.62
CA ARG A 183 -15.70 -23.66 -9.15
C ARG A 183 -16.30 -22.40 -9.76
N GLY A 184 -17.01 -22.50 -10.88
CA GLY A 184 -17.51 -21.36 -11.65
C GLY A 184 -16.44 -20.69 -12.51
N PHE A 185 -16.60 -19.39 -12.76
CA PHE A 185 -15.62 -18.57 -13.50
C PHE A 185 -14.43 -18.20 -12.60
N SER A 186 -13.22 -18.23 -13.15
CA SER A 186 -12.00 -17.78 -12.49
C SER A 186 -11.03 -17.18 -13.51
N GLU A 187 -10.12 -16.34 -13.04
CA GLU A 187 -8.96 -15.88 -13.81
C GLU A 187 -7.82 -16.92 -13.67
N LEU A 188 -7.19 -17.26 -14.80
CA LEU A 188 -5.95 -18.01 -14.87
C LEU A 188 -4.82 -16.98 -14.79
N GLN A 189 -4.18 -16.83 -13.64
CA GLN A 189 -3.03 -15.96 -13.51
C GLN A 189 -1.94 -16.41 -14.50
N ILE A 190 -1.55 -15.51 -15.40
CA ILE A 190 -0.28 -15.61 -16.09
C ILE A 190 0.75 -15.15 -15.06
N ILE A 191 1.42 -16.11 -14.41
CA ILE A 191 2.56 -15.83 -13.52
C ILE A 191 3.72 -15.32 -14.36
#